data_AF-A0A929IVT2-F1
#
_entry.id   AF-A0A929IVT2-F1
#
_cell.length_a   1.000
_cell.length_b   1.000
_cell.length_c   1.000
_cell.angle_alpha   90.00
_cell.angle_beta   90.00
_cell.angle_gamma   90.00
#
_symmetry.space_group_name_H-M   'P 1'
#
loop_
_entity.id
_entity.type
_entity.pdbx_description
1 polymer ?
#
loop_
_entity_poly.entity_id
_entity_poly.type
_entity_poly.pdbx_seq_one_letter_code
_entity_poly.pdbx_strand_id
1 'polypeptide(L)'
;MKYFFFLFILAFSLNVNSAPHGDELYATHCSSCHGIDGKGGVGVPIALPSFLNSVSNEYLQKTIRHGRPGRIMPAFASLSDAQVSAIVKHVRNWSDKPVPVEDTTVIKGDSEHGKKLFADFCVQCHGEAGSGGKGTGVTFSRKRDLPIIAPALNNTGFLAAASDVMIRDTITLGREGTPMT
;
A
#
# COMPACT_ATOMS: atom_id res chain seq x y z
N MET A 1 24.68 63.13 28.70
CA MET A 1 25.37 61.82 28.58
C MET A 1 24.66 60.78 29.44
N LYS A 2 23.94 59.84 28.81
CA LYS A 2 23.87 58.41 29.16
C LYS A 2 22.80 57.76 28.28
N TYR A 3 23.26 57.14 27.19
CA TYR A 3 22.45 56.28 26.34
C TYR A 3 22.27 54.94 27.06
N PHE A 4 21.04 54.55 27.37
CA PHE A 4 20.71 53.18 27.78
C PHE A 4 20.25 52.43 26.53
N PHE A 5 21.13 51.59 25.99
CA PHE A 5 20.85 50.75 24.83
C PHE A 5 19.95 49.59 25.29
N PHE A 6 18.70 49.58 24.82
CA PHE A 6 17.75 48.49 25.04
C PHE A 6 18.20 47.29 24.19
N LEU A 7 18.66 46.21 24.83
CA LEU A 7 18.91 44.94 24.15
C LEU A 7 17.58 44.18 24.08
N PHE A 8 16.83 44.32 22.99
CA PHE A 8 15.62 43.55 22.74
C PHE A 8 16.04 42.18 22.20
N ILE A 9 16.06 41.15 23.06
CA ILE A 9 16.28 39.77 22.62
C ILE A 9 15.02 39.32 21.90
N LEU A 10 15.08 39.24 20.58
CA LEU A 10 14.03 38.67 19.74
C LEU A 10 14.02 37.15 19.97
N ALA A 11 13.14 36.66 20.84
CA ALA A 11 12.93 35.23 21.01
C ALA A 11 12.27 34.67 19.74
N PHE A 12 13.09 34.06 18.88
CA PHE A 12 12.59 33.31 17.72
C PHE A 12 11.97 32.01 18.24
N SER A 13 10.64 31.95 18.35
CA SER A 13 9.93 30.71 18.63
C SER A 13 10.14 29.77 17.45
N LEU A 14 11.04 28.80 17.60
CA LEU A 14 11.10 27.64 16.72
C LEU A 14 9.77 26.89 16.89
N ASN A 15 8.87 27.03 15.93
CA ASN A 15 7.71 26.15 15.82
C ASN A 15 8.25 24.76 15.49
N VAL A 16 8.50 23.96 16.53
CA VAL A 16 8.77 22.53 16.40
C VAL A 16 7.46 21.91 15.94
N ASN A 17 7.27 21.80 14.63
CA ASN A 17 6.18 21.03 14.07
C ASN A 17 6.47 19.56 14.40
N SER A 18 5.85 19.02 15.45
CA SER A 18 6.01 17.63 15.85
C SER A 18 5.71 16.70 14.66
N ALA A 19 6.55 15.70 14.46
CA ALA A 19 6.35 14.73 13.39
C ALA A 19 4.97 14.04 13.56
N PRO A 20 4.21 13.78 12.48
CA PRO A 20 2.91 13.14 12.61
C PRO A 20 2.99 11.76 13.27
N HIS A 21 2.03 11.44 14.14
CA HIS A 21 1.91 10.16 14.83
C HIS A 21 1.29 9.12 13.87
N GLY A 22 2.13 8.22 13.34
CA GLY A 22 1.73 7.25 12.30
C GLY A 22 0.72 6.21 12.78
N ASP A 23 0.80 5.82 14.04
CA ASP A 23 -0.11 4.90 14.73
C ASP A 23 -1.52 5.52 14.91
N GLU A 24 -1.62 6.77 15.32
CA GLU A 24 -2.90 7.48 15.44
C GLU A 24 -3.56 7.68 14.06
N LEU A 25 -2.76 8.05 13.06
CA LEU A 25 -3.21 8.17 11.68
C LEU A 25 -3.70 6.82 11.12
N TYR A 26 -2.96 5.73 11.38
CA TYR A 26 -3.35 4.38 10.99
C TYR A 26 -4.64 3.96 11.68
N ALA A 27 -4.76 4.20 13.00
CA ALA A 27 -5.96 3.91 13.76
C ALA A 27 -7.18 4.63 13.18
N THR A 28 -7.04 5.90 12.82
CA THR A 28 -8.11 6.75 12.29
C THR A 28 -8.54 6.35 10.88
N HIS A 29 -7.57 6.04 10.00
CA HIS A 29 -7.83 5.95 8.56
C HIS A 29 -7.80 4.52 7.98
N CYS A 30 -7.14 3.57 8.65
CA CYS A 30 -6.81 2.27 8.06
C CYS A 30 -7.33 1.09 8.87
N SER A 31 -7.30 1.18 10.20
CA SER A 31 -7.53 0.05 11.11
C SER A 31 -8.92 -0.59 10.98
N SER A 32 -9.94 0.20 10.64
CA SER A 32 -11.32 -0.29 10.45
C SER A 32 -11.44 -1.35 9.35
N CYS A 33 -10.54 -1.30 8.36
CA CYS A 33 -10.51 -2.25 7.26
C CYS A 33 -9.36 -3.26 7.40
N HIS A 34 -8.16 -2.79 7.77
CA HIS A 34 -6.96 -3.60 7.81
C HIS A 34 -6.66 -4.26 9.16
N GLY A 35 -7.50 -4.02 10.17
CA GLY A 35 -7.29 -4.48 11.55
C GLY A 35 -6.34 -3.56 12.31
N ILE A 36 -6.37 -3.59 13.64
CA ILE A 36 -5.47 -2.78 14.48
C ILE A 36 -3.99 -3.19 14.33
N ASP A 37 -3.75 -4.46 14.01
CA ASP A 37 -2.44 -5.08 13.84
C ASP A 37 -2.14 -5.45 12.38
N GLY A 38 -2.88 -4.89 11.43
CA GLY A 38 -2.67 -5.13 10.00
C GLY A 38 -3.02 -6.54 9.52
N LYS A 39 -3.63 -7.40 10.35
CA LYS A 39 -4.01 -8.78 10.00
C LYS A 39 -5.27 -8.89 9.13
N GLY A 40 -5.82 -7.76 8.67
CA GLY A 40 -6.94 -7.70 7.75
C GLY A 40 -8.30 -7.71 8.44
N GLY A 41 -9.31 -8.11 7.68
CA GLY A 41 -10.72 -8.10 8.09
C GLY A 41 -11.58 -7.81 6.87
N VAL A 42 -12.20 -6.63 6.85
CA VAL A 42 -12.90 -6.10 5.66
C VAL A 42 -11.90 -5.92 4.50
N GLY A 43 -10.73 -5.35 4.81
CA GLY A 43 -9.60 -5.21 3.89
C GLY A 43 -8.71 -6.47 3.87
N VAL A 44 -7.65 -6.39 3.05
CA VAL A 44 -6.62 -7.45 2.98
C VAL A 44 -5.66 -7.33 4.16
N PRO A 45 -5.07 -8.45 4.62
CA PRO A 45 -3.98 -8.40 5.60
C PRO A 45 -2.74 -7.74 4.99
N ILE A 46 -2.30 -6.64 5.58
CA ILE A 46 -1.13 -5.86 5.13
C ILE A 46 0.09 -6.07 6.03
N ALA A 47 -0.06 -6.80 7.14
CA ALA A 47 1.04 -7.24 7.99
C ALA A 47 1.63 -8.60 7.57
N LEU A 48 1.20 -9.18 6.44
CA LEU A 48 1.75 -10.46 5.97
C LEU A 48 3.25 -10.30 5.67
N PRO A 49 4.12 -11.20 6.18
CA PRO A 49 5.55 -11.17 5.85
C PRO A 49 5.80 -11.24 4.34
N SER A 50 5.09 -12.12 3.62
CA SER A 50 5.16 -12.22 2.15
C SER A 50 4.72 -10.97 1.41
N PHE A 51 3.97 -10.08 2.07
CA PHE A 51 3.62 -8.77 1.55
C PHE A 51 4.67 -7.71 1.89
N LEU A 52 4.87 -7.44 3.18
CA LEU A 52 5.73 -6.36 3.62
C LEU A 52 7.17 -6.55 3.16
N ASN A 53 7.67 -7.77 3.13
CA ASN A 53 9.06 -8.05 2.77
C ASN A 53 9.31 -7.98 1.25
N SER A 54 8.27 -7.86 0.43
CA SER A 54 8.38 -7.86 -1.03
C SER A 54 8.06 -6.52 -1.68
N VAL A 55 7.65 -5.51 -0.90
CA VAL A 55 7.22 -4.21 -1.43
C VAL A 55 8.04 -3.09 -0.83
N SER A 56 8.29 -2.05 -1.60
CA SER A 56 9.03 -0.85 -1.20
C SER A 56 8.16 0.13 -0.40
N ASN A 57 8.77 1.18 0.17
CA ASN A 57 8.01 2.27 0.77
C ASN A 57 7.26 3.08 -0.29
N GLU A 58 7.87 3.27 -1.45
CA GLU A 58 7.32 4.00 -2.58
C GLU A 58 6.03 3.35 -3.07
N TYR A 59 5.99 2.02 -3.19
CA TYR A 59 4.77 1.28 -3.52
C TYR A 59 3.66 1.50 -2.50
N LEU A 60 3.99 1.48 -1.20
CA LEU A 60 3.00 1.70 -0.13
C LEU A 60 2.48 3.14 -0.15
N GLN A 61 3.36 4.13 -0.30
CA GLN A 61 2.99 5.54 -0.42
C GLN A 61 2.07 5.78 -1.63
N LYS A 62 2.46 5.29 -2.82
CA LYS A 62 1.64 5.38 -4.04
C LYS A 62 0.30 4.66 -3.86
N THR A 63 0.29 3.50 -3.22
CA THR A 63 -0.94 2.76 -2.93
C THR A 63 -1.89 3.54 -2.02
N ILE A 64 -1.38 4.23 -0.99
CA ILE A 64 -2.19 5.11 -0.13
C ILE A 64 -2.71 6.32 -0.93
N ARG A 65 -1.88 6.90 -1.80
CA ARG A 65 -2.23 8.06 -2.62
C ARG A 65 -3.29 7.78 -3.66
N HIS A 66 -3.16 6.68 -4.39
CA HIS A 66 -4.03 6.34 -5.50
C HIS A 66 -5.22 5.46 -5.09
N GLY A 67 -5.14 4.81 -3.93
CA GLY A 67 -6.13 3.84 -3.48
C GLY A 67 -6.30 2.70 -4.49
N ARG A 68 -7.53 2.18 -4.54
CA ARG A 68 -7.96 1.19 -5.54
C ARG A 68 -9.32 1.64 -6.11
N PRO A 69 -9.35 2.48 -7.16
CA PRO A 69 -10.60 3.00 -7.74
C PRO A 69 -11.59 1.87 -8.09
N GLY A 70 -12.88 2.07 -7.78
CA GLY A 70 -13.91 1.05 -7.95
C GLY A 70 -13.85 -0.10 -6.91
N ARG A 71 -13.00 0.03 -5.89
CA ARG A 71 -12.88 -0.90 -4.74
C ARG A 71 -13.04 -0.13 -3.43
N ILE A 72 -13.04 -0.86 -2.32
CA ILE A 72 -13.28 -0.28 -1.00
C ILE A 72 -12.12 0.58 -0.49
N MET A 73 -10.88 0.39 -0.97
CA MET A 73 -9.74 1.19 -0.53
C MET A 73 -9.74 2.55 -1.24
N PRO A 74 -10.05 3.65 -0.54
CA PRO A 74 -10.11 4.96 -1.15
C PRO A 74 -8.70 5.52 -1.40
N ALA A 75 -8.63 6.58 -2.19
CA ALA A 75 -7.44 7.42 -2.30
C ALA A 75 -7.38 8.38 -1.10
N PHE A 76 -6.21 8.51 -0.47
CA PHE A 76 -5.99 9.43 0.65
C PHE A 76 -5.25 10.69 0.18
N ALA A 77 -5.89 11.44 -0.72
CA ALA A 77 -5.30 12.65 -1.32
C ALA A 77 -5.17 13.83 -0.35
N SER A 78 -5.97 13.86 0.72
CA SER A 78 -5.96 14.94 1.71
C SER A 78 -4.84 14.84 2.76
N LEU A 79 -4.23 13.67 2.92
CA LEU A 79 -3.11 13.49 3.85
C LEU A 79 -1.84 14.15 3.29
N SER A 80 -1.05 14.82 4.12
CA SER A 80 0.26 15.34 3.71
C SER A 80 1.27 14.22 3.47
N ASP A 81 2.36 14.49 2.76
CA ASP A 81 3.43 13.50 2.53
C ASP A 81 4.09 13.03 3.83
N ALA A 82 4.19 13.92 4.81
CA ALA A 82 4.66 13.58 6.15
C ALA A 82 3.69 12.61 6.86
N GLN A 83 2.37 12.81 6.73
CA GLN A 83 1.37 11.92 7.30
C GLN A 83 1.39 10.54 6.63
N VAL A 84 1.47 10.48 5.30
CA VAL A 84 1.58 9.19 4.60
C VAL A 84 2.88 8.47 4.95
N SER A 85 4.00 9.19 5.03
CA SER A 85 5.27 8.60 5.45
C SER A 85 5.22 8.07 6.89
N ALA A 86 4.53 8.78 7.80
CA ALA A 86 4.32 8.32 9.17
C ALA A 86 3.47 7.04 9.21
N ILE A 87 2.40 6.94 8.42
CA ILE A 87 1.59 5.72 8.29
C ILE A 87 2.44 4.56 7.76
N VAL A 88 3.22 4.78 6.69
CA VAL A 88 4.09 3.74 6.12
C VAL A 88 5.11 3.28 7.17
N LYS A 89 5.73 4.21 7.92
CA LYS A 89 6.64 3.87 9.01
C LYS A 89 5.95 3.01 10.08
N HIS A 90 4.71 3.33 10.46
CA HIS A 90 3.95 2.51 11.41
C HIS A 90 3.72 1.09 10.87
N VAL A 91 3.26 0.95 9.63
CA VAL A 91 3.04 -0.34 8.97
C VAL A 91 4.34 -1.17 8.89
N ARG A 92 5.50 -0.51 8.70
CA ARG A 92 6.80 -1.18 8.66
C ARG A 92 7.23 -1.78 9.99
N ASN A 93 6.71 -1.31 11.11
CA ASN A 93 7.07 -1.85 12.43
C ASN A 93 6.57 -3.30 12.64
N TRP A 94 5.75 -3.85 11.73
CA TRP A 94 5.33 -5.25 11.77
C TRP A 94 6.30 -6.21 11.07
N SER A 95 7.36 -5.71 10.43
CA SER A 95 8.41 -6.52 9.84
C SER A 95 9.76 -6.22 10.48
N ASP A 96 10.54 -7.27 10.70
CA ASP A 96 11.94 -7.21 11.13
C ASP A 96 12.92 -7.15 9.94
N LYS A 97 12.42 -7.27 8.70
CA LYS A 97 13.26 -7.33 7.50
C LYS A 97 13.63 -5.95 6.99
N PRO A 98 14.81 -5.81 6.34
CA PRO A 98 15.16 -4.60 5.61
C PRO A 98 14.06 -4.24 4.61
N VAL A 99 13.77 -2.93 4.49
CA VAL A 99 12.82 -2.44 3.50
C VAL A 99 13.40 -2.68 2.10
N PRO A 100 12.67 -3.35 1.19
CA PRO A 100 13.08 -3.48 -0.20
C PRO A 100 13.21 -2.10 -0.86
N VAL A 101 14.29 -1.91 -1.61
CA VAL A 101 14.48 -0.71 -2.44
C VAL A 101 13.56 -0.84 -3.67
N GLU A 102 12.86 0.24 -4.03
CA GLU A 102 12.07 0.28 -5.26
C GLU A 102 12.98 0.08 -6.48
N ASP A 103 12.72 -0.97 -7.24
CA ASP A 103 13.28 -1.17 -8.58
C ASP A 103 12.24 -0.76 -9.63
N THR A 104 12.57 0.28 -10.39
CA THR A 104 11.73 0.87 -11.43
C THR A 104 12.15 0.44 -12.84
N THR A 105 13.02 -0.57 -12.96
CA THR A 105 13.43 -1.12 -14.25
C THR A 105 12.21 -1.54 -15.07
N VAL A 106 12.08 -0.95 -16.24
CA VAL A 106 11.02 -1.33 -17.20
C VAL A 106 11.37 -2.66 -17.83
N ILE A 107 10.44 -3.61 -17.77
CA ILE A 107 10.62 -4.96 -18.32
C ILE A 107 9.93 -5.02 -19.68
N LYS A 108 10.72 -5.27 -20.74
CA LYS A 108 10.17 -5.51 -22.07
C LYS A 108 9.66 -6.95 -22.17
N GLY A 109 8.35 -7.14 -21.95
CA GLY A 109 7.67 -8.42 -22.12
C GLY A 109 7.15 -8.67 -23.54
N ASP A 110 6.77 -9.92 -23.81
CA ASP A 110 5.95 -10.31 -24.98
C ASP A 110 4.47 -10.31 -24.55
N SER A 111 3.71 -9.32 -25.04
CA SER A 111 2.30 -9.15 -24.65
C SER A 111 1.39 -10.26 -25.18
N GLU A 112 1.69 -10.82 -26.36
CA GLU A 112 0.86 -11.87 -26.95
C GLU A 112 1.06 -13.18 -26.20
N HIS A 113 2.32 -13.52 -25.89
CA HIS A 113 2.60 -14.67 -25.04
C HIS A 113 2.08 -14.45 -23.60
N GLY A 114 2.28 -13.26 -23.03
CA GLY A 114 1.77 -12.92 -21.70
C GLY A 114 0.25 -13.07 -21.58
N LYS A 115 -0.51 -12.68 -22.62
CA LYS A 115 -1.96 -12.88 -22.69
C LYS A 115 -2.34 -14.36 -22.65
N LYS A 116 -1.60 -15.23 -23.33
CA LYS A 116 -1.83 -16.68 -23.30
C LYS A 116 -1.57 -17.26 -21.91
N LEU A 117 -0.42 -16.93 -21.30
CA LEU A 117 -0.10 -17.37 -19.94
C LEU A 117 -1.14 -16.88 -18.93
N PHE A 118 -1.63 -15.65 -19.09
CA PHE A 118 -2.67 -15.11 -18.24
C PHE A 118 -3.97 -15.93 -18.32
N ALA A 119 -4.39 -16.30 -19.54
CA ALA A 119 -5.55 -17.14 -19.78
C ALA A 119 -5.40 -18.55 -19.20
N ASP A 120 -4.18 -19.11 -19.21
CA ASP A 120 -3.94 -20.47 -18.74
C ASP A 120 -3.83 -20.54 -17.20
N PHE A 121 -3.24 -19.53 -16.55
CA PHE A 121 -2.86 -19.62 -15.13
C PHE A 121 -3.52 -18.57 -14.21
N CYS A 122 -3.91 -17.40 -14.73
CA CYS A 122 -4.27 -16.27 -13.89
C CYS A 122 -5.79 -16.03 -13.82
N VAL A 123 -6.51 -16.27 -14.92
CA VAL A 123 -7.94 -15.91 -15.05
C VAL A 123 -8.85 -16.61 -14.04
N GLN A 124 -8.51 -17.82 -13.59
CA GLN A 124 -9.32 -18.56 -12.62
C GLN A 124 -9.48 -17.78 -11.31
N CYS A 125 -8.46 -17.02 -10.92
CA CYS A 125 -8.44 -16.23 -9.70
C CYS A 125 -8.67 -14.74 -9.97
N HIS A 126 -7.99 -14.18 -10.97
CA HIS A 126 -7.98 -12.74 -11.24
C HIS A 126 -9.03 -12.29 -12.28
N GLY A 127 -9.80 -13.22 -12.86
CA GLY A 127 -10.81 -12.93 -13.88
C GLY A 127 -10.22 -12.67 -15.26
N GLU A 128 -11.01 -12.86 -16.31
CA GLU A 128 -10.58 -12.76 -17.73
C GLU A 128 -9.89 -11.44 -18.06
N ALA A 129 -10.40 -10.33 -17.53
CA ALA A 129 -9.86 -9.00 -17.75
C ALA A 129 -8.89 -8.53 -16.63
N GLY A 130 -8.46 -9.42 -15.73
CA GLY A 130 -7.71 -9.04 -14.54
C GLY A 130 -8.52 -8.17 -13.56
N SER A 131 -9.84 -8.24 -13.62
CA SER A 131 -10.75 -7.46 -12.77
C SER A 131 -10.75 -7.94 -11.31
N GLY A 132 -9.99 -8.97 -10.96
CA GLY A 132 -10.04 -9.64 -9.67
C GLY A 132 -11.30 -10.50 -9.55
N GLY A 133 -11.20 -11.59 -8.77
CA GLY A 133 -12.25 -12.62 -8.68
C GLY A 133 -13.66 -12.09 -8.37
N LYS A 134 -14.69 -12.89 -8.67
CA LYS A 134 -16.08 -12.59 -8.27
C LYS A 134 -16.10 -12.33 -6.75
N GLY A 135 -16.47 -11.11 -6.33
CA GLY A 135 -16.43 -10.72 -4.91
C GLY A 135 -15.27 -9.82 -4.50
N THR A 136 -14.50 -9.27 -5.43
CA THR A 136 -13.47 -8.23 -5.17
C THR A 136 -14.03 -6.85 -4.77
N GLY A 137 -15.30 -6.81 -4.37
CA GLY A 137 -15.87 -5.77 -3.53
C GLY A 137 -16.54 -6.48 -2.37
N VAL A 138 -16.09 -6.22 -1.15
CA VAL A 138 -16.83 -6.56 0.07
C VAL A 138 -18.14 -5.78 0.04
N THR A 139 -19.16 -6.34 -0.59
CA THR A 139 -20.50 -6.10 -0.08
C THR A 139 -20.54 -6.86 1.24
N PHE A 140 -20.88 -6.18 2.34
CA PHE A 140 -21.03 -6.77 3.68
C PHE A 140 -21.97 -7.99 3.73
N SER A 141 -22.61 -8.31 2.61
CA SER A 141 -23.67 -9.31 2.44
C SER A 141 -23.20 -10.65 1.86
N ARG A 142 -21.90 -10.85 1.53
CA ARG A 142 -21.41 -12.13 0.99
C ARG A 142 -20.36 -12.78 1.87
N LYS A 143 -20.52 -14.09 2.10
CA LYS A 143 -19.50 -14.93 2.75
C LYS A 143 -18.22 -14.92 1.91
N ARG A 144 -17.07 -14.87 2.58
CA ARG A 144 -15.76 -15.06 1.96
C ARG A 144 -15.48 -16.55 1.87
N ASP A 145 -15.34 -17.05 0.64
CA ASP A 145 -14.89 -18.42 0.40
C ASP A 145 -13.36 -18.56 0.57
N LEU A 146 -12.63 -17.44 0.50
CA LEU A 146 -11.18 -17.36 0.75
C LEU A 146 -10.85 -16.25 1.76
N PRO A 147 -9.87 -16.45 2.67
CA PRO A 147 -9.41 -15.41 3.59
C PRO A 147 -8.88 -14.16 2.86
N ILE A 148 -8.21 -14.37 1.71
CA ILE A 148 -7.63 -13.33 0.85
C ILE A 148 -8.15 -13.55 -0.57
N ILE A 149 -8.80 -12.52 -1.12
CA ILE A 149 -9.35 -12.55 -2.48
C ILE A 149 -8.33 -11.99 -3.45
N ALA A 150 -8.19 -12.64 -4.61
CA ALA A 150 -7.30 -12.20 -5.69
C ALA A 150 -7.60 -10.75 -6.11
N PRO A 151 -6.63 -9.83 -6.05
CA PRO A 151 -6.85 -8.42 -6.36
C PRO A 151 -7.14 -8.19 -7.85
N ALA A 152 -7.74 -7.03 -8.13
CA ALA A 152 -7.91 -6.53 -9.49
C ALA A 152 -6.56 -6.01 -10.04
N LEU A 153 -5.98 -6.78 -10.95
CA LEU A 153 -4.71 -6.48 -11.61
C LEU A 153 -4.83 -5.36 -12.64
N ASN A 154 -6.03 -5.18 -13.22
CA ASN A 154 -6.32 -4.07 -14.13
C ASN A 154 -6.69 -2.76 -13.40
N ASN A 155 -6.61 -2.72 -12.07
CA ASN A 155 -6.97 -1.56 -11.30
C ASN A 155 -5.96 -0.42 -11.54
N THR A 156 -6.45 0.74 -11.96
CA THR A 156 -5.58 1.88 -12.30
C THR A 156 -4.74 2.38 -11.12
N GLY A 157 -5.27 2.33 -9.89
CA GLY A 157 -4.49 2.68 -8.70
C GLY A 157 -3.40 1.66 -8.38
N PHE A 158 -3.61 0.38 -8.71
CA PHE A 158 -2.57 -0.65 -8.61
C PHE A 158 -1.49 -0.45 -9.67
N LEU A 159 -1.88 -0.27 -10.93
CA LEU A 159 -0.95 -0.07 -12.04
C LEU A 159 -0.15 1.23 -11.91
N ALA A 160 -0.69 2.26 -11.25
CA ALA A 160 0.04 3.48 -10.93
C ALA A 160 1.06 3.31 -9.80
N ALA A 161 0.87 2.32 -8.93
CA ALA A 161 1.72 2.08 -7.76
C ALA A 161 2.80 1.03 -8.04
N ALA A 162 2.47 -0.05 -8.74
CA ALA A 162 3.33 -1.21 -8.94
C ALA A 162 4.35 -0.99 -10.05
N SER A 163 5.61 -1.36 -9.80
CA SER A 163 6.64 -1.46 -10.84
C SER A 163 6.59 -2.81 -11.55
N ASP A 164 7.12 -2.88 -12.76
CA ASP A 164 7.24 -4.12 -13.54
C ASP A 164 8.01 -5.20 -12.76
N VAL A 165 9.08 -4.80 -12.07
CA VAL A 165 9.90 -5.68 -11.23
C VAL A 165 9.08 -6.23 -10.06
N MET A 166 8.32 -5.39 -9.36
CA MET A 166 7.46 -5.86 -8.28
C MET A 166 6.40 -6.86 -8.78
N ILE A 167 5.82 -6.61 -9.96
CA ILE A 167 4.85 -7.52 -10.58
C ILE A 167 5.51 -8.86 -10.93
N ARG A 168 6.66 -8.84 -11.62
CA ARG A 168 7.42 -10.04 -11.97
C ARG A 168 7.77 -10.84 -10.71
N ASP A 169 8.31 -10.18 -9.69
CA ASP A 169 8.77 -10.86 -8.47
C ASP A 169 7.58 -11.45 -7.71
N THR A 170 6.45 -10.74 -7.67
CA THR A 170 5.20 -11.27 -7.10
C THR A 170 4.71 -12.52 -7.85
N ILE A 171 4.79 -12.54 -9.18
CA ILE A 171 4.42 -13.72 -9.99
C ILE A 171 5.39 -14.88 -9.75
N THR A 172 6.68 -14.59 -9.59
CA THR A 172 7.74 -15.61 -9.48
C THR A 172 7.85 -16.23 -8.09
N LEU A 173 7.59 -15.44 -7.04
CA LEU A 173 7.70 -15.85 -5.64
C LEU A 173 6.36 -16.19 -5.00
N GLY A 174 5.26 -15.87 -5.68
CA GLY A 174 3.93 -15.96 -5.14
C GLY A 174 3.69 -15.04 -3.93
N ARG A 175 2.63 -15.34 -3.19
CA ARG A 175 2.21 -14.69 -1.95
C ARG A 175 1.85 -15.77 -0.95
N GLU A 176 2.76 -16.04 -0.02
CA GLU A 176 2.53 -16.96 1.09
C GLU A 176 1.22 -16.62 1.82
N GLY A 177 0.46 -17.64 2.21
CA GLY A 177 -0.86 -17.49 2.81
C GLY A 177 -1.99 -17.25 1.80
N THR A 178 -1.69 -17.34 0.49
CA THR A 178 -2.67 -17.30 -0.59
C THR A 178 -2.50 -18.49 -1.54
N PRO A 179 -3.50 -18.81 -2.38
CA PRO A 179 -3.35 -19.78 -3.46
C PRO A 179 -2.39 -19.36 -4.59
N MET A 180 -1.89 -18.12 -4.58
CA MET A 180 -0.91 -17.62 -5.56
C MET A 180 0.49 -18.04 -5.09
N THR A 181 0.88 -19.28 -5.35
CA THR A 181 2.19 -19.84 -4.97
C THR A 181 3.11 -19.99 -6.17
#